data_AF-A0A966NPZ5-F1
#
_entry.id   AF-A0A966NPZ5-F1
#
_cell.length_a   1.000
_cell.length_b   1.000
_cell.length_c   1.000
_cell.angle_alpha   90.00
_cell.angle_beta   90.00
_cell.angle_gamma   90.00
#
_symmetry.space_group_name_H-M   'P 1'
#
loop_
_entity.id
_entity.type
_entity.pdbx_description
1 polymer ?
#
loop_
_entity_poly.entity_id
_entity_poly.type
_entity_poly.pdbx_seq_one_letter_code
_entity_poly.pdbx_strand_id
1 'polypeptide(L)'
;MHDHPISHLSDIDRRTFLRTSGLAMGSLFLSGLFPSEAISAPTVSLPGFAAFAEKVKVFKNSKYYLIESDGLPDHGMMVGIKSWQQQIPTPHPYSGTNAWSVPITPVISKTPISAKNHFLRGAIAIAVNGVPIFNALNNRGDDAYLA
;
A
#
# COMPACT_ATOMS: atom_id res chain seq x y z
N MET A 1 28.77 -71.90 -19.96
CA MET A 1 27.45 -71.33 -19.66
C MET A 1 27.71 -70.06 -18.87
N HIS A 2 27.38 -68.89 -19.43
CA HIS A 2 27.56 -67.62 -18.73
C HIS A 2 26.21 -67.25 -18.10
N ASP A 3 26.14 -67.30 -16.77
CA ASP A 3 24.99 -66.76 -16.04
C ASP A 3 25.22 -65.26 -15.82
N HIS A 4 24.29 -64.46 -16.32
CA HIS A 4 24.22 -63.05 -16.01
C HIS A 4 23.14 -62.84 -14.95
N PRO A 5 23.44 -62.17 -13.82
CA PRO A 5 22.43 -61.87 -12.82
C PRO A 5 21.38 -60.91 -13.41
N ILE A 6 20.11 -61.33 -13.43
CA ILE A 6 18.99 -60.47 -13.81
C ILE A 6 18.59 -59.64 -12.59
N SER A 7 18.93 -58.35 -12.59
CA SER A 7 18.48 -57.41 -11.56
C SER A 7 17.12 -56.83 -11.95
N HIS A 8 16.08 -57.16 -11.18
CA HIS A 8 14.76 -56.55 -11.36
C HIS A 8 14.77 -55.16 -10.72
N LEU A 9 14.39 -54.13 -11.48
CA LEU A 9 14.15 -52.81 -10.90
C LEU A 9 12.97 -52.91 -9.91
N SER A 10 12.99 -52.11 -8.85
CA SER A 10 11.86 -52.07 -7.92
C SER A 10 10.60 -51.64 -8.69
N ASP A 11 9.49 -52.34 -8.47
CA ASP A 11 8.18 -51.92 -8.97
C ASP A 11 7.79 -50.64 -8.24
N ILE A 12 8.23 -49.49 -8.77
CA ILE A 12 7.68 -48.21 -8.38
C ILE A 12 6.22 -48.25 -8.81
N ASP A 13 5.34 -48.48 -7.84
CA ASP A 13 3.90 -48.51 -8.07
C ASP A 13 3.49 -47.19 -8.74
N ARG A 14 2.97 -47.30 -9.97
CA ARG A 14 2.57 -46.16 -10.81
C ARG A 14 1.63 -45.23 -10.06
N ARG A 15 0.81 -45.79 -9.15
CA ARG A 15 -0.10 -45.02 -8.30
C ARG A 15 0.64 -44.17 -7.28
N THR A 16 1.72 -44.70 -6.70
CA THR A 16 2.56 -43.97 -5.76
C THR A 16 3.32 -42.87 -6.47
N PHE A 17 3.90 -43.15 -7.65
CA PHE A 17 4.59 -42.16 -8.47
C PHE A 17 3.70 -41.00 -8.92
N LEU A 18 2.46 -41.29 -9.37
CA LEU A 18 1.52 -40.24 -9.79
C LEU A 18 1.06 -39.37 -8.62
N ARG A 19 0.86 -39.98 -7.44
CA ARG A 19 0.47 -39.23 -6.23
C ARG A 19 1.58 -38.33 -5.73
N THR A 20 2.82 -38.81 -5.68
CA THR A 20 3.97 -38.00 -5.24
C THR A 20 4.28 -36.89 -6.23
N SER A 21 4.20 -37.16 -7.53
CA SER A 21 4.41 -36.16 -8.58
C SER A 21 3.34 -35.06 -8.55
N GLY A 22 2.07 -35.43 -8.35
CA GLY A 22 0.98 -34.47 -8.24
C GLY A 22 1.11 -33.55 -7.02
N LEU A 23 1.52 -34.10 -5.87
CA LEU A 23 1.79 -33.32 -4.66
C LEU A 23 2.98 -32.36 -4.85
N ALA A 24 4.09 -32.85 -5.41
CA ALA A 24 5.27 -32.02 -5.65
C ALA A 24 4.98 -30.86 -6.61
N MET A 25 4.24 -31.12 -7.69
CA MET A 25 3.84 -30.08 -8.66
C MET A 25 2.88 -29.07 -8.02
N GLY A 26 1.92 -29.55 -7.22
CA GLY A 26 0.97 -28.71 -6.50
C GLY A 26 1.63 -27.78 -5.49
N SER A 27 2.61 -28.26 -4.74
CA SER A 27 3.38 -27.44 -3.78
C SER A 27 4.24 -26.37 -4.46
N LEU A 28 4.85 -26.69 -5.61
CA LEU A 28 5.60 -25.71 -6.42
C LEU A 28 4.69 -24.62 -6.98
N PHE A 29 3.52 -24.98 -7.50
CA PHE A 29 2.54 -24.00 -8.00
C PHE A 29 1.99 -23.11 -6.88
N LEU A 30 1.72 -23.67 -5.70
CA LEU A 30 1.20 -22.90 -4.57
C LEU A 30 2.22 -21.88 -4.06
N SER A 31 3.51 -22.22 -4.11
CA SER A 31 4.59 -21.31 -3.72
C SER A 31 4.75 -20.11 -4.67
N GLY A 32 4.35 -20.26 -5.94
CA GLY A 32 4.34 -19.17 -6.93
C GLY A 32 3.12 -18.24 -6.86
N LEU A 33 2.09 -18.59 -6.07
CA LEU A 33 0.87 -17.78 -5.91
C LEU A 33 0.99 -16.73 -4.80
N PHE A 34 2.03 -16.79 -3.98
CA PHE A 34 2.30 -15.76 -2.98
C PHE A 34 3.10 -14.63 -3.64
N PRO A 35 2.53 -13.42 -3.79
CA PRO A 35 3.31 -12.28 -4.23
C PRO A 35 4.47 -12.08 -3.25
N SER A 36 5.67 -11.91 -3.79
CA SER A 36 6.88 -11.57 -3.03
C SER A 36 6.55 -10.35 -2.16
N GLU A 37 6.70 -10.50 -0.84
CA GLU A 37 6.43 -9.44 0.12
C GLU A 37 7.13 -8.15 -0.32
N ALA A 38 6.37 -7.06 -0.34
CA ALA A 38 6.91 -5.72 -0.51
C ALA A 38 8.07 -5.55 0.47
N ILE A 39 9.19 -5.01 -0.03
CA ILE A 39 10.42 -4.71 0.69
C ILE A 39 10.09 -4.32 2.15
N SER A 40 10.43 -5.21 3.08
CA SER A 40 10.14 -5.06 4.51
C SER A 40 10.91 -3.87 5.06
N ALA A 41 10.34 -2.69 4.95
CA ALA A 41 10.78 -1.52 5.69
C ALA A 41 10.31 -1.70 7.14
N PRO A 42 11.15 -1.46 8.15
CA PRO A 42 10.72 -1.57 9.54
C PRO A 42 9.60 -0.56 9.81
N THR A 43 8.54 -1.03 10.50
CA THR A 43 7.52 -0.15 11.08
C THR A 43 8.16 0.74 12.13
N VAL A 44 7.86 2.03 12.09
CA VAL A 44 8.40 3.03 13.02
C VAL A 44 7.26 3.82 13.64
N SER A 45 7.31 4.00 14.96
CA SER A 45 6.42 4.91 15.66
C SER A 45 6.98 6.33 15.60
N LEU A 46 6.24 7.23 14.95
CA LEU A 46 6.54 8.66 14.92
C LEU A 46 5.63 9.42 15.90
N PRO A 47 6.12 10.50 16.53
CA PRO A 47 5.28 11.37 17.35
C PRO A 47 4.04 11.82 16.57
N GLY A 48 2.88 11.82 17.23
CA GLY A 48 1.58 12.14 16.61
C GLY A 48 0.92 10.94 15.91
N PHE A 49 1.66 10.21 15.06
CA PHE A 49 1.12 9.05 14.33
C PHE A 49 0.73 7.89 15.25
N ALA A 50 1.37 7.75 16.41
CA ALA A 50 1.04 6.71 17.39
C ALA A 50 -0.42 6.76 17.86
N ALA A 51 -1.06 7.94 17.88
CA ALA A 51 -2.46 8.09 18.25
C ALA A 51 -3.44 7.50 17.21
N PHE A 52 -2.96 7.21 16.00
CA PHE A 52 -3.77 6.74 14.87
C PHE A 52 -3.29 5.38 14.33
N ALA A 53 -2.57 4.60 15.14
CA ALA A 53 -1.93 3.36 14.73
C ALA A 53 -2.90 2.28 14.22
N GLU A 54 -4.19 2.38 14.54
CA GLU A 54 -5.24 1.48 14.02
C GLU A 54 -5.49 1.67 12.52
N LYS A 55 -5.33 2.89 12.03
CA LYS A 55 -5.65 3.30 10.65
C LYS A 55 -4.42 3.67 9.83
N VAL A 56 -3.36 4.12 10.50
CA VAL A 56 -2.16 4.63 9.86
C VAL A 56 -0.97 3.76 10.20
N LYS A 57 -0.27 3.28 9.17
CA LYS A 57 1.00 2.58 9.33
C LYS A 57 2.12 3.45 8.83
N VAL A 58 3.22 3.50 9.57
CA VAL A 58 4.41 4.25 9.16
C VAL A 58 5.58 3.30 9.07
N PHE A 59 6.18 3.26 7.88
CA PHE A 59 7.40 2.52 7.62
C PHE A 59 8.54 3.50 7.40
N LYS A 60 9.77 3.04 7.65
CA LYS A 60 10.96 3.85 7.42
C LYS A 60 11.92 3.10 6.52
N ASN A 61 12.35 3.74 5.44
CA ASN A 61 13.50 3.28 4.67
C ASN A 61 14.70 4.24 4.87
N SER A 62 15.74 4.13 4.04
CA SER A 62 16.94 4.95 4.17
C SER A 62 16.72 6.45 3.89
N LYS A 63 15.66 6.83 3.16
CA LYS A 63 15.44 8.20 2.67
C LYS A 63 14.09 8.80 3.07
N TYR A 64 13.07 7.96 3.25
CA TYR A 64 11.68 8.36 3.44
C TYR A 64 11.04 7.66 4.63
N TYR A 65 10.10 8.36 5.26
CA TYR A 65 8.97 7.76 5.94
C TYR A 65 7.88 7.48 4.91
N LEU A 66 7.35 6.26 4.93
CA LEU A 66 6.24 5.82 4.09
C LEU A 66 5.01 5.71 4.98
N ILE A 67 3.99 6.50 4.68
CA ILE A 67 2.76 6.58 5.47
C ILE A 67 1.65 5.90 4.67
N GLU A 68 1.07 4.86 5.25
CA GLU A 68 -0.08 4.15 4.68
C GLU A 68 -1.37 4.52 5.41
N SER A 69 -2.45 4.72 4.65
CA SER A 69 -3.80 5.01 5.16
C SER A 69 -4.88 4.70 4.12
N ASP A 70 -6.14 4.71 4.56
CA ASP A 70 -7.34 4.62 3.69
C ASP A 70 -7.87 6.01 3.26
N GLY A 71 -7.24 7.09 3.74
CA GLY A 71 -7.59 8.47 3.43
C GLY A 71 -8.88 9.00 4.05
N LEU A 72 -9.56 8.23 4.91
CA LEU A 72 -10.82 8.62 5.50
C LEU A 72 -10.64 9.18 6.92
N PRO A 73 -11.36 10.26 7.28
CA PRO A 73 -11.35 10.77 8.65
C PRO A 73 -12.15 9.87 9.60
N ASP A 74 -11.69 9.79 10.85
CA ASP A 74 -12.33 9.06 11.94
C ASP A 74 -13.36 9.92 12.71
N HIS A 75 -13.94 10.92 12.05
CA HIS A 75 -14.98 11.77 12.60
C HIS A 75 -16.13 11.91 11.61
N GLY A 76 -17.31 12.32 12.10
CA GLY A 76 -18.45 12.61 11.25
C GLY A 76 -18.08 13.63 10.17
N MET A 77 -18.34 13.28 8.91
CA MET A 77 -18.19 14.17 7.76
C MET A 77 -19.51 14.83 7.41
N MET A 78 -19.46 15.86 6.56
CA MET A 78 -20.63 16.50 5.95
C MET A 78 -21.61 17.18 6.94
N VAL A 79 -21.17 17.46 8.18
CA VAL A 79 -21.98 18.20 9.17
C VAL A 79 -22.26 19.61 8.64
N GLY A 80 -23.54 19.99 8.55
CA GLY A 80 -23.96 21.31 8.10
C GLY A 80 -24.19 21.46 6.59
N ILE A 81 -23.91 20.43 5.78
CA ILE A 81 -24.24 20.42 4.35
C ILE A 81 -25.72 20.11 4.18
N LYS A 82 -26.50 21.11 3.74
CA LYS A 82 -27.98 21.00 3.59
C LYS A 82 -28.43 20.64 2.18
N SER A 83 -27.58 20.83 1.18
CA SER A 83 -27.84 20.44 -0.22
C SER A 83 -26.86 19.34 -0.59
N TRP A 84 -27.35 18.11 -0.59
CA TRP A 84 -26.54 16.94 -0.93
C TRP A 84 -26.57 16.70 -2.44
N GLN A 85 -25.38 16.51 -3.00
CA GLN A 85 -25.20 15.86 -4.30
C GLN A 85 -24.75 14.42 -4.02
N GLN A 86 -25.12 13.47 -4.88
CA GLN A 86 -24.97 12.03 -4.65
C GLN A 86 -23.52 11.51 -4.69
N GLN A 87 -22.66 12.10 -3.86
CA GLN A 87 -21.27 11.71 -3.68
C GLN A 87 -21.13 11.00 -2.33
N ILE A 88 -20.52 9.83 -2.37
CA ILE A 88 -20.25 8.99 -1.20
C ILE A 88 -18.72 8.93 -1.06
N PRO A 89 -18.16 9.29 0.12
CA PRO A 89 -16.74 9.09 0.38
C PRO A 89 -16.37 7.62 0.22
N THR A 90 -15.32 7.35 -0.54
CA THR A 90 -14.78 6.00 -0.72
C THR A 90 -13.33 5.97 -0.22
N PRO A 91 -12.93 4.90 0.49
CA PRO A 91 -11.56 4.76 0.94
C PRO A 91 -10.63 4.66 -0.27
N HIS A 92 -9.51 5.38 -0.21
CA HIS A 92 -8.46 5.30 -1.21
C HIS A 92 -7.25 4.57 -0.62
N PRO A 93 -6.76 3.50 -1.26
CA PRO A 93 -5.66 2.70 -0.71
C PRO A 93 -4.31 3.38 -0.93
N TYR A 94 -3.87 4.19 0.03
CA TYR A 94 -2.49 4.68 0.08
C TYR A 94 -1.62 3.62 0.75
N SER A 95 -1.20 2.60 0.01
CA SER A 95 -0.35 1.52 0.53
C SER A 95 0.68 1.04 -0.49
N GLY A 96 1.73 0.35 -0.02
CA GLY A 96 2.82 -0.13 -0.85
C GLY A 96 3.46 0.98 -1.69
N THR A 97 3.44 0.84 -3.01
CA THR A 97 3.99 1.84 -3.94
C THR A 97 3.17 3.14 -4.00
N ASN A 98 1.94 3.15 -3.48
CA ASN A 98 1.07 4.33 -3.40
C ASN A 98 1.09 4.97 -1.99
N ALA A 99 2.00 4.53 -1.10
CA ALA A 99 2.17 5.13 0.21
C ALA A 99 2.73 6.57 0.11
N TRP A 100 2.31 7.43 1.03
CA TRP A 100 2.82 8.79 1.11
C TRP A 100 4.29 8.80 1.50
N SER A 101 5.14 9.41 0.68
CA SER A 101 6.59 9.44 0.89
C SER A 101 7.03 10.79 1.45
N VAL A 102 7.44 10.81 2.71
CA VAL A 102 7.92 12.02 3.40
C VAL A 102 9.43 11.90 3.64
N PRO A 103 10.28 12.80 3.12
CA PRO A 103 11.72 12.73 3.33
C PRO A 103 12.10 12.81 4.82
N ILE A 104 13.04 11.97 5.26
CA ILE A 104 13.54 11.96 6.66
C ILE A 104 14.29 13.27 6.97
N THR A 105 14.96 13.83 5.98
CA THR A 105 15.68 15.10 6.09
C THR A 105 15.18 16.04 5.00
N PRO A 106 14.07 16.76 5.23
CA PRO A 106 13.52 17.68 4.24
C PRO A 106 14.46 18.86 4.03
N VAL A 107 14.55 19.32 2.79
CA VAL A 107 15.30 20.52 2.40
C VAL A 107 14.35 21.47 1.69
N ILE A 108 14.42 22.76 2.03
CA ILE A 108 13.61 23.79 1.36
C ILE A 108 14.00 23.83 -0.13
N SER A 109 13.00 23.73 -1.01
CA SER A 109 13.23 23.83 -2.44
C SER A 109 13.76 25.20 -2.82
N LYS A 110 14.82 25.25 -3.63
CA LYS A 110 15.35 26.50 -4.22
C LYS A 110 14.37 27.13 -5.20
N THR A 111 13.49 26.31 -5.78
CA THR A 111 12.43 26.71 -6.72
C THR A 111 11.09 26.23 -6.16
N PRO A 112 10.52 26.93 -5.15
CA PRO A 112 9.25 26.53 -4.57
C PRO A 112 8.12 26.64 -5.61
N ILE A 113 7.20 25.70 -5.55
CA ILE A 113 6.02 25.68 -6.41
C ILE A 113 4.87 26.33 -5.65
N SER A 114 4.18 27.27 -6.30
CA SER A 114 3.07 28.00 -5.68
C SER A 114 1.79 27.16 -5.59
N ALA A 115 1.20 27.10 -4.40
CA ALA A 115 -0.13 26.54 -4.20
C ALA A 115 -1.25 27.36 -4.85
N LYS A 116 -1.00 28.62 -5.23
CA LYS A 116 -2.04 29.44 -5.89
C LYS A 116 -2.42 28.90 -7.27
N ASN A 117 -1.43 28.38 -8.01
CA ASN A 117 -1.63 28.10 -9.44
C ASN A 117 -1.28 26.66 -9.84
N HIS A 118 -0.55 25.90 -9.01
CA HIS A 118 0.01 24.63 -9.46
C HIS A 118 -0.67 23.40 -8.85
N PHE A 119 -1.02 23.46 -7.56
CA PHE A 119 -1.58 22.32 -6.85
C PHE A 119 -3.11 22.34 -6.83
N LEU A 120 -3.74 22.46 -8.00
CA LEU A 120 -5.21 22.49 -8.13
C LEU A 120 -5.81 21.09 -8.29
N ARG A 121 -4.97 20.04 -8.36
CA ARG A 121 -5.39 18.65 -8.48
C ARG A 121 -4.55 17.76 -7.57
N GLY A 122 -5.22 16.83 -6.90
CA GLY A 122 -4.58 15.91 -5.96
C GLY A 122 -4.29 16.57 -4.61
N ALA A 123 -3.93 15.73 -3.66
CA ALA A 123 -3.56 16.15 -2.33
C ALA A 123 -2.12 16.69 -2.31
N ILE A 124 -1.87 17.69 -1.47
CA ILE A 124 -0.58 18.38 -1.34
C ILE A 124 0.16 18.03 -0.06
N ALA A 125 -0.54 17.46 0.91
CA ALA A 125 0.02 16.99 2.17
C ALA A 125 -0.85 15.87 2.74
N ILE A 126 -0.38 15.26 3.82
CA ILE A 126 -1.11 14.25 4.59
C ILE A 126 -1.08 14.63 6.08
N ALA A 127 -2.21 14.49 6.75
CA ALA A 127 -2.33 14.67 8.18
C ALA A 127 -1.86 13.41 8.94
N VAL A 128 -1.54 13.56 10.23
CA VAL A 128 -1.06 12.45 11.08
C VAL A 128 -2.09 11.32 11.26
N ASN A 129 -3.37 11.61 11.05
CA ASN A 129 -4.46 10.64 11.04
C ASN A 129 -4.66 9.96 9.68
N GLY A 130 -3.77 10.20 8.72
CA GLY A 130 -3.81 9.56 7.41
C GLY A 130 -4.74 10.23 6.39
N VAL A 131 -5.37 11.35 6.74
CA VAL A 131 -6.29 12.07 5.83
C VAL A 131 -5.48 12.98 4.89
N PRO A 132 -5.68 12.89 3.56
CA PRO A 132 -5.05 13.77 2.59
C PRO A 132 -5.55 15.22 2.74
N ILE A 133 -4.61 16.16 2.67
CA ILE A 133 -4.87 17.61 2.68
C ILE A 133 -4.82 18.12 1.26
N PHE A 134 -5.92 18.72 0.81
CA PHE A 134 -6.05 19.32 -0.50
C PHE A 134 -5.83 20.84 -0.43
N ASN A 135 -5.61 21.43 -1.59
CA ASN A 135 -5.58 22.87 -1.71
C ASN A 135 -6.96 23.46 -1.39
N ALA A 136 -6.98 24.59 -0.70
CA ALA A 136 -8.21 25.32 -0.40
C ALA A 136 -8.85 25.93 -1.66
N LEU A 137 -8.05 26.13 -2.71
CA LEU A 137 -8.55 26.62 -3.99
C LEU A 137 -9.25 25.49 -4.76
N ASN A 138 -10.41 25.79 -5.31
CA ASN A 138 -11.13 24.89 -6.21
C ASN A 138 -10.43 24.80 -7.59
N ASN A 139 -10.97 23.98 -8.49
CA ASN A 139 -10.42 23.78 -9.84
C ASN A 139 -10.37 25.05 -10.72
N ARG A 140 -11.05 26.14 -10.32
CA ARG A 140 -11.03 27.46 -10.99
C ARG A 140 -10.03 28.43 -10.36
N GLY A 141 -9.48 28.10 -9.18
CA GLY A 141 -8.60 28.98 -8.41
C GLY A 141 -9.31 29.83 -7.35
N ASP A 142 -10.60 29.63 -7.12
CA ASP A 142 -11.35 30.36 -6.09
C ASP A 142 -11.18 29.69 -4.72
N ASP A 143 -11.06 30.48 -3.66
CA ASP A 143 -10.94 29.99 -2.28
C ASP A 143 -12.28 29.40 -1.80
N ALA A 144 -12.29 28.13 -1.41
CA ALA A 144 -13.50 27.41 -1.00
C ALA A 144 -14.18 27.97 0.27
N TYR A 145 -13.48 28.76 1.09
CA TYR A 145 -14.07 29.41 2.27
C TYR A 145 -14.68 30.78 1.94
N LEU A 146 -14.14 31.47 0.94
CA LEU A 146 -14.58 32.83 0.55
C LEU A 146 -15.53 32.84 -0.66
N ALA A 147 -15.67 31.71 -1.37
CA ALA A 147 -16.49 31.54 -2.57
C ALA A 147 -18.00 31.34 -2.29
#